data_AF-A0A838RMW5-F1
#
_entry.id   AF-A0A838RMW5-F1
#
_cell.length_a   1.000
_cell.length_b   1.000
_cell.length_c   1.000
_cell.angle_alpha   90.00
_cell.angle_beta   90.00
_cell.angle_gamma   90.00
#
_symmetry.space_group_name_H-M   'P 1'
#
loop_
_entity.id
_entity.type
_entity.pdbx_description
1 polymer ?
#
loop_
_entity_poly.entity_id
_entity_poly.type
_entity_poly.pdbx_seq_one_letter_code
_entity_poly.pdbx_strand_id
1 'polypeptide(L)'
;MNDLVDPIEKPHALNVDGPFYSVDQGCAFCGAPHVAAPDLMGWEEKEEYSYPIHCFFKRQPETPEEIEQAIQAMDWSCVQNLRYRGTTPDILEKLCNMGYRHLCDALVEE
;
A
#
# COMPACT_ATOMS: atom_id res chain seq x y z
N MET A 1 2.19 7.36 -19.54
CA MET A 1 0.73 7.26 -19.52
C MET A 1 0.43 6.69 -18.15
N ASN A 2 -0.15 7.48 -17.25
CA ASN A 2 -0.33 7.03 -15.86
C ASN A 2 -1.44 5.99 -15.86
N ASP A 3 -0.99 4.76 -15.69
CA ASP A 3 -1.73 3.53 -15.92
C ASP A 3 -2.26 3.06 -14.56
N LEU A 4 -3.29 3.76 -14.07
CA LEU A 4 -4.00 3.46 -12.81
C LEU A 4 -5.40 2.95 -13.15
N VAL A 5 -5.87 1.94 -12.42
CA VAL A 5 -7.28 1.53 -12.42
C VAL A 5 -8.02 2.13 -11.22
N ASP A 6 -9.35 2.14 -11.28
CA ASP A 6 -10.16 2.50 -10.14
C ASP A 6 -9.87 1.55 -8.97
N PRO A 7 -9.69 2.08 -7.75
CA PRO A 7 -9.39 1.24 -6.61
C PRO A 7 -10.62 0.40 -6.25
N ILE A 8 -10.42 -0.90 -6.09
CA ILE A 8 -11.50 -1.83 -5.69
C ILE A 8 -11.95 -1.52 -4.27
N GLU A 9 -10.99 -1.21 -3.41
CA GLU A 9 -11.23 -0.83 -2.02
C GLU A 9 -11.04 0.66 -1.86
N LYS A 10 -11.84 1.28 -0.99
CA LYS A 10 -11.73 2.72 -0.75
C LYS A 10 -10.33 3.05 -0.18
N PRO A 11 -9.55 3.96 -0.80
CA PRO A 11 -8.28 4.39 -0.23
C PRO A 11 -8.47 5.19 1.07
N HIS A 12 -7.58 4.99 2.04
CA HIS A 12 -7.51 5.81 3.24
C HIS A 12 -7.27 7.28 2.87
N ALA A 13 -7.97 8.21 3.55
CA ALA A 13 -8.02 9.63 3.18
C ALA A 13 -6.66 10.35 3.26
N LEU A 14 -5.73 9.83 4.08
CA LEU A 14 -4.37 10.38 4.22
C LEU A 14 -3.37 9.82 3.21
N ASN A 15 -3.74 8.84 2.37
CA ASN A 15 -2.84 8.43 1.30
C ASN A 15 -2.59 9.60 0.35
N VAL A 16 -1.34 9.75 -0.08
CA VAL A 16 -1.04 10.54 -1.27
C VAL A 16 -1.60 9.83 -2.51
N ASP A 17 -2.02 10.60 -3.51
CA ASP A 17 -2.46 10.04 -4.78
C ASP A 17 -1.35 9.23 -5.46
N GLY A 18 -1.66 7.99 -5.82
CA GLY A 18 -0.79 7.17 -6.64
C GLY A 18 -1.19 5.71 -6.70
N PRO A 19 -0.32 4.85 -7.29
CA PRO A 19 -0.61 3.44 -7.48
C PRO A 19 -0.59 2.63 -6.18
N PHE A 20 0.26 2.96 -5.19
CA PHE A 20 0.28 2.27 -3.91
C PHE A 20 -0.62 2.98 -2.91
N TYR A 21 -1.47 2.24 -2.21
CA TYR A 21 -2.37 2.82 -1.21
C TYR A 21 -2.67 1.85 -0.06
N SER A 22 -3.03 2.43 1.07
CA SER A 22 -3.61 1.70 2.21
C SER A 22 -5.13 1.78 2.14
N VAL A 23 -5.82 0.66 2.30
CA VAL A 23 -7.30 0.59 2.34
C VAL A 23 -7.82 1.34 3.57
N ASP A 24 -8.92 2.07 3.39
CA ASP A 24 -9.64 2.74 4.48
C ASP A 24 -10.18 1.70 5.47
N GLN A 25 -10.10 2.00 6.77
CA GLN A 25 -10.51 1.11 7.87
C GLN A 25 -9.78 -0.26 7.90
N GLY A 26 -8.70 -0.43 7.13
CA GLY A 26 -8.02 -1.71 7.00
C GLY A 26 -6.84 -1.94 7.96
N CYS A 27 -6.24 -0.89 8.53
CA CYS A 27 -4.94 -1.02 9.21
C CYS A 27 -5.01 -1.43 10.70
N ALA A 28 -3.96 -2.16 11.10
CA ALA A 28 -3.63 -2.54 12.47
C ALA A 28 -2.22 -2.02 12.86
N PHE A 29 -2.00 -1.79 14.16
CA PHE A 29 -0.82 -1.16 14.79
C PHE A 29 0.49 -1.99 14.74
N CYS A 30 0.70 -2.88 13.75
CA CYS A 30 1.87 -3.79 13.76
C CYS A 30 3.23 -3.11 13.51
N GLY A 31 3.22 -1.97 12.79
CA GLY A 31 4.42 -1.20 12.44
C GLY A 31 5.35 -1.83 11.40
N ALA A 32 5.06 -3.05 10.93
CA ALA A 32 5.90 -3.74 9.97
C ALA A 32 6.05 -2.98 8.62
N PRO A 33 4.99 -2.37 8.04
CA PRO A 33 5.15 -1.52 6.85
C PRO A 33 6.14 -0.36 7.02
N HIS A 34 6.21 0.24 8.21
CA HIS A 34 7.13 1.35 8.51
C HIS A 34 8.58 0.91 8.65
N VAL A 35 8.83 -0.35 9.03
CA VAL A 35 10.17 -0.92 9.02
C VAL A 35 10.64 -1.17 7.59
N ALA A 36 9.74 -1.66 6.72
CA ALA A 36 10.04 -1.93 5.31
C ALA A 36 10.26 -0.64 4.49
N ALA A 37 9.40 0.36 4.67
CA ALA A 37 9.38 1.58 3.86
C ALA A 37 9.18 2.85 4.71
N PRO A 38 10.15 3.22 5.57
CA PRO A 38 10.02 4.31 6.53
C PRO A 38 9.74 5.68 5.87
N ASP A 39 10.26 5.88 4.66
CA ASP A 39 10.10 7.13 3.91
C ASP A 39 8.79 7.20 3.10
N LEU A 40 8.12 6.06 2.90
CA LEU A 40 6.86 5.95 2.15
C LEU A 40 5.65 5.85 3.09
N MET A 41 5.82 5.27 4.28
CA MET A 41 4.74 5.02 5.23
C MET A 41 4.59 6.12 6.29
N GLY A 42 3.35 6.49 6.58
CA GLY A 42 2.94 7.42 7.64
C GLY A 42 2.04 6.74 8.66
N TRP A 43 2.03 7.29 9.88
CA TRP A 43 1.08 6.93 10.94
C TRP A 43 -0.04 7.96 10.99
N GLU A 44 -1.28 7.51 11.00
CA GLU A 44 -2.40 8.36 11.42
C GLU A 44 -2.40 8.41 12.96
N GLU A 45 -2.14 9.61 13.47
CA GLU A 45 -2.25 9.94 14.89
C GLU A 45 -3.56 10.70 15.11
N LYS A 46 -4.34 10.29 16.11
CA LYS A 46 -5.54 11.01 16.55
C LYS A 46 -5.39 11.34 18.02
N GLU A 47 -5.65 12.59 18.40
CA GLU A 47 -5.51 13.07 19.79
C GLU A 47 -6.33 12.25 20.80
N GLU A 48 -7.44 11.64 20.36
CA GLU A 48 -8.30 10.81 21.19
C GLU A 48 -7.70 9.44 21.54
N TYR A 49 -6.66 9.00 20.82
CA TYR A 49 -5.99 7.72 21.04
C TYR A 49 -4.52 7.95 21.41
N SER A 50 -4.03 7.24 22.41
CA SER A 50 -2.62 7.31 22.82
C SER A 50 -1.68 6.50 21.91
N TYR A 51 -2.21 5.89 20.84
CA TYR A 51 -1.47 5.06 19.91
C TYR A 51 -1.91 5.34 18.46
N PRO A 52 -1.00 5.23 17.48
CA PRO A 52 -1.33 5.25 16.07
C PRO A 52 -2.41 4.24 15.71
N ILE A 53 -3.39 4.67 14.94
CA ILE A 53 -4.54 3.83 14.61
C ILE A 53 -4.48 3.28 13.18
N HIS A 54 -3.70 3.90 12.30
CA HIS A 54 -3.66 3.53 10.89
C HIS A 54 -2.33 3.83 10.21
N CYS A 55 -2.01 3.03 9.20
CA CYS A 55 -0.87 3.19 8.31
C CYS A 55 -1.33 3.70 6.95
N PHE A 56 -0.61 4.62 6.33
CA PHE A 56 -0.94 5.13 5.00
C PHE A 56 0.32 5.43 4.20
N PHE A 57 0.21 5.51 2.87
CA PHE A 57 1.30 5.98 2.02
C PHE A 57 1.35 7.51 2.06
N LYS A 58 2.33 8.09 2.78
CA LYS A 58 2.55 9.54 2.82
C LYS A 58 3.27 10.06 1.57
N ARG A 59 3.91 9.17 0.82
CA ARG A 59 4.62 9.44 -0.44
C ARG A 59 4.56 8.21 -1.33
N GLN A 60 4.56 8.40 -2.65
CA GLN A 60 4.72 7.31 -3.61
C GLN A 60 6.21 7.00 -3.84
N PRO A 61 6.57 5.74 -4.14
CA PRO A 61 7.91 5.42 -4.57
C PRO A 61 8.22 6.06 -5.93
N GLU A 62 9.42 6.63 -6.07
CA GLU A 62 9.90 7.29 -7.28
C GLU A 62 11.13 6.59 -7.89
N THR A 63 11.85 5.78 -7.10
CA THR A 63 13.01 5.00 -7.56
C THR A 63 12.72 3.49 -7.51
N PRO A 64 13.47 2.66 -8.27
CA PRO A 64 13.36 1.21 -8.18
C PRO A 64 13.51 0.68 -6.76
N GLU A 65 14.42 1.24 -5.97
CA GLU A 65 14.64 0.85 -4.57
C GLU A 65 13.42 1.16 -3.69
N GLU A 66 12.78 2.30 -3.91
CA GLU A 66 11.56 2.66 -3.20
C GLU A 66 10.37 1.78 -3.61
N ILE A 67 10.30 1.36 -4.88
CA ILE A 67 9.29 0.40 -5.35
C ILE A 67 9.46 -0.93 -4.63
N GLU A 68 10.70 -1.41 -4.48
CA GLU A 68 10.99 -2.62 -3.72
C GLU A 68 10.57 -2.50 -2.25
N GLN A 69 10.83 -1.34 -1.62
CA GLN A 69 10.37 -1.06 -0.26
C GLN A 69 8.85 -1.05 -0.15
N ALA A 70 8.14 -0.45 -1.12
CA ALA A 70 6.67 -0.45 -1.14
C ALA A 70 6.10 -1.88 -1.26
N ILE A 71 6.69 -2.71 -2.13
CA ILE A 71 6.31 -4.13 -2.27
C ILE A 71 6.60 -4.90 -0.98
N GLN A 72 7.74 -4.65 -0.33
CA GLN A 72 8.07 -5.27 0.96
C GLN A 72 7.11 -4.82 2.08
N ALA A 73 6.66 -3.56 2.07
CA ALA A 73 5.65 -3.10 3.01
C ALA A 73 4.31 -3.83 2.82
N MET A 74 3.94 -4.14 1.58
CA MET A 74 2.76 -4.97 1.28
C MET A 74 2.93 -6.40 1.80
N ASP A 75 4.09 -7.02 1.56
CA ASP A 75 4.44 -8.38 2.03
C ASP A 75 4.37 -8.48 3.57
N TRP A 76 4.87 -7.46 4.27
CA TRP A 76 4.93 -7.43 5.74
C TRP A 76 3.65 -6.91 6.42
N SER A 77 2.66 -6.43 5.64
CA SER A 77 1.39 -5.98 6.22
C SER A 77 0.65 -7.16 6.85
N CYS A 78 0.51 -7.11 8.18
CA CYS A 78 -0.08 -8.20 8.97
C CYS A 78 -1.53 -8.53 8.62
N VAL A 79 -2.24 -7.61 7.97
CA VAL A 79 -3.64 -7.73 7.56
C VAL A 79 -3.83 -7.52 6.07
N GLN A 80 -2.73 -7.44 5.30
CA GLN A 80 -2.74 -7.25 3.84
C GLN A 80 -3.63 -6.08 3.37
N ASN A 81 -3.62 -4.99 4.13
CA ASN A 81 -4.42 -3.79 3.84
C ASN A 81 -3.76 -2.82 2.83
N LEU A 82 -2.59 -3.15 2.30
CA LEU A 82 -1.88 -2.33 1.31
C LEU A 82 -2.11 -2.93 -0.08
N ARG A 83 -2.49 -2.08 -1.03
CA ARG A 83 -2.93 -2.47 -2.37
C ARG A 83 -2.18 -1.69 -3.44
N TYR A 84 -2.16 -2.26 -4.64
CA TYR A 84 -1.58 -1.65 -5.83
C TYR A 84 -2.65 -1.53 -6.92
N ARG A 85 -2.95 -0.30 -7.33
CA ARG A 85 -3.88 0.03 -8.42
C ARG A 85 -3.19 0.45 -9.72
N GLY A 86 -1.87 0.34 -9.79
CA GLY A 86 -1.15 0.58 -11.05
C GLY A 86 -1.27 -0.63 -11.99
N THR A 87 -0.89 -0.43 -13.24
CA THR A 87 -0.83 -1.52 -14.24
C THR A 87 0.59 -1.78 -14.77
N THR A 88 1.63 -1.31 -14.07
CA THR A 88 3.03 -1.57 -14.47
C THR A 88 3.30 -3.09 -14.47
N PRO A 89 3.64 -3.69 -15.62
CA PRO A 89 3.74 -5.15 -15.75
C PRO A 89 4.73 -5.79 -14.79
N ASP A 90 5.92 -5.19 -14.62
CA ASP A 90 6.97 -5.73 -13.75
C ASP A 90 6.56 -5.77 -12.28
N ILE A 91 5.80 -4.77 -11.81
CA ILE A 91 5.26 -4.74 -10.44
C ILE A 91 4.15 -5.79 -10.28
N LEU A 92 3.24 -5.88 -11.25
CA LEU A 92 2.15 -6.86 -11.25
C LEU A 92 2.67 -8.30 -11.26
N GLU A 93 3.61 -8.61 -12.15
CA GLU A 93 4.23 -9.94 -12.23
C GLU A 93 4.93 -10.29 -10.91
N LYS A 94 5.67 -9.35 -10.33
CA LYS A 94 6.35 -9.55 -9.06
C LYS A 94 5.39 -9.83 -7.92
N LEU A 95 4.35 -9.02 -7.76
CA LEU A 95 3.31 -9.23 -6.74
C LEU A 95 2.59 -10.56 -6.94
N CYS A 96 2.32 -10.96 -8.18
CA CYS A 96 1.73 -12.27 -8.49
C CYS A 96 2.65 -13.43 -8.11
N ASN A 97 3.94 -13.35 -8.46
CA ASN A 97 4.94 -14.38 -8.12
C ASN A 97 5.13 -14.53 -6.60
N MET A 98 4.87 -13.48 -5.83
CA MET A 98 4.85 -13.49 -4.37
C MET A 98 3.52 -13.97 -3.76
N GLY A 99 2.49 -14.22 -4.58
CA GLY A 99 1.17 -14.68 -4.12
C GLY A 99 0.19 -13.56 -3.75
N TYR A 100 0.46 -12.32 -4.14
CA TYR A 100 -0.33 -11.13 -3.80
C TYR A 100 -1.24 -10.63 -4.95
N ARG A 101 -1.65 -11.52 -5.86
CA ARG A 101 -2.54 -11.17 -6.99
C ARG A 101 -3.83 -10.49 -6.53
N HIS A 102 -4.40 -10.89 -5.38
CA HIS A 102 -5.63 -10.32 -4.82
C HIS A 102 -5.49 -8.88 -4.28
N LEU A 103 -4.25 -8.40 -4.11
CA LEU A 103 -3.94 -7.03 -3.72
C LEU A 103 -3.65 -6.11 -4.93
N CYS A 104 -3.70 -6.65 -6.14
CA CYS A 104 -3.49 -5.94 -7.39
C CYS A 104 -4.85 -5.63 -8.04
N ASP A 105 -5.30 -4.37 -7.97
CA ASP A 105 -6.66 -4.00 -8.43
C ASP A 105 -6.87 -4.26 -9.93
N ALA A 106 -5.81 -4.16 -10.73
CA ALA A 106 -5.86 -4.43 -12.16
C ALA A 106 -6.06 -5.91 -12.52
N LEU A 107 -5.94 -6.82 -11.55
CA LEU A 107 -5.96 -8.27 -11.78
C LEU A 107 -7.10 -8.98 -11.06
N VAL A 108 -7.77 -8.36 -10.10
CA VAL A 108 -8.91 -9.00 -9.44
C VAL A 108 -10.04 -9.13 -10.47
N GLU A 109 -10.50 -10.37 -10.68
CA GLU A 109 -11.69 -10.66 -11.48
C GLU A 109 -12.91 -10.54 -10.56
N GLU A 110 -14.01 -9.98 -11.08
CA GLU A 110 -15.30 -9.86 -10.36
C GLU A 110 -15.88 -11.23 -9.96
#